data_AF-A0A420IHI6-F1
#
_entry.id   AF-A0A420IHI6-F1
#
_cell.length_a   1.000
_cell.length_b   1.000
_cell.length_c   1.000
_cell.angle_alpha   90.00
_cell.angle_beta   90.00
_cell.angle_gamma   90.00
#
_symmetry.space_group_name_H-M   'P 1'
#
loop_
_entity.id
_entity.type
_entity.pdbx_description
1 polymer ?
#
loop_
_entity_poly.entity_id
_entity_poly.type
_entity_poly.pdbx_seq_one_letter_code
_entity_poly.pdbx_strand_id
1 'polypeptide(L)'
;MPPVRIYNQENSDFQIENWGQRIKIPKDELTTPVVNSFILWRIYMFNSLKFTDYDLWELFRDDFDSRKKEHFDKAEKEVTTNLRTFLRQSDVFVMLKSGALINQELYNVVENPDYHEWTHDEFQQQLNRNGTFNSSQNPSVNPI
;
A
#
# COMPACT_ATOMS: atom_id res chain seq x y z
N MET A 1 -10.57 -17.04 -29.59
CA MET A 1 -11.40 -16.03 -28.90
C MET A 1 -11.76 -16.58 -27.53
N PRO A 2 -11.38 -15.95 -26.41
CA PRO A 2 -11.92 -16.32 -25.12
C PRO A 2 -13.30 -15.65 -24.92
N PRO A 3 -14.20 -16.25 -24.12
CA PRO A 3 -15.61 -15.86 -24.08
C PRO A 3 -15.85 -14.63 -23.18
N VAL A 4 -16.79 -13.81 -23.62
CA VAL A 4 -17.35 -12.66 -22.89
C VAL A 4 -18.14 -13.18 -21.69
N ARG A 5 -17.67 -12.88 -20.46
CA ARG A 5 -18.50 -13.04 -19.25
C ARG A 5 -19.32 -11.79 -19.03
N ILE A 6 -20.63 -11.93 -19.22
CA ILE A 6 -21.65 -10.94 -18.94
C ILE A 6 -21.85 -10.93 -17.42
N TYR A 7 -21.56 -9.81 -16.75
CA TYR A 7 -22.03 -9.56 -15.39
C TYR A 7 -23.03 -8.40 -15.43
N ASN A 8 -24.29 -8.76 -15.61
CA ASN A 8 -25.47 -8.00 -15.20
C ASN A 8 -26.13 -8.91 -14.14
N GLN A 9 -26.53 -8.50 -12.94
CA GLN A 9 -27.36 -7.35 -12.60
C GLN A 9 -27.40 -7.17 -11.06
N GLU A 10 -27.68 -5.93 -10.64
CA GLU A 10 -28.58 -5.59 -9.52
C GLU A 10 -28.12 -5.82 -8.07
N ASN A 11 -27.09 -5.09 -7.64
CA ASN A 11 -27.02 -4.38 -6.34
C ASN A 11 -25.59 -3.91 -6.10
N SER A 12 -25.18 -2.86 -6.79
CA SER A 12 -23.90 -2.24 -6.54
C SER A 12 -24.09 -0.76 -6.82
N ASP A 13 -24.27 0.02 -5.74
CA ASP A 13 -24.21 1.49 -5.74
C ASP A 13 -22.86 2.03 -6.23
N PHE A 14 -21.97 1.18 -6.73
CA PHE A 14 -20.77 1.57 -7.43
C PHE A 14 -21.12 2.04 -8.84
N GLN A 15 -21.26 3.35 -8.99
CA GLN A 15 -21.34 4.03 -10.28
C GLN A 15 -20.15 3.60 -11.15
N ILE A 16 -20.41 2.74 -12.14
CA ILE A 16 -19.44 2.16 -13.08
C ILE A 16 -18.72 3.26 -13.89
N GLU A 17 -19.34 4.42 -14.05
CA GLU A 17 -18.79 5.59 -14.74
C GLU A 17 -17.49 6.15 -14.15
N ASN A 18 -17.19 5.82 -12.89
CA ASN A 18 -15.97 6.27 -12.21
C ASN A 18 -14.86 5.20 -12.17
N TRP A 19 -15.09 4.03 -12.78
CA TRP A 19 -14.06 3.00 -12.89
C TRP A 19 -12.87 3.50 -13.73
N GLY A 20 -11.67 3.39 -13.18
CA GLY A 20 -10.43 3.84 -13.82
C GLY A 20 -10.14 5.33 -13.68
N GLN A 21 -11.06 6.13 -13.10
CA GLN A 21 -10.74 7.50 -12.74
C GLN A 21 -9.90 7.49 -11.46
N ARG A 22 -8.67 8.03 -11.51
CA ARG A 22 -7.88 8.28 -10.30
C ARG A 22 -8.73 9.16 -9.38
N ILE A 23 -9.04 8.70 -8.16
CA ILE A 23 -9.73 9.50 -7.16
C ILE A 23 -8.84 10.71 -6.85
N LYS A 24 -9.16 11.84 -7.47
CA LYS A 24 -8.58 13.13 -7.13
C LYS A 24 -9.31 13.59 -5.90
N ILE A 25 -8.65 13.58 -4.74
CA ILE A 25 -9.21 14.19 -3.54
C ILE A 25 -8.91 15.69 -3.64
N PRO A 26 -9.91 16.56 -3.84
CA PRO A 26 -9.69 18.01 -3.82
C PRO A 26 -9.06 18.43 -2.49
N LYS A 27 -8.13 19.39 -2.53
CA LYS A 27 -7.35 19.79 -1.35
C LYS A 27 -8.23 20.31 -0.20
N ASP A 28 -9.38 20.85 -0.54
CA ASP A 28 -10.44 21.41 0.30
C ASP A 28 -11.42 20.37 0.87
N GLU A 29 -11.44 19.14 0.35
CA GLU A 29 -12.32 18.04 0.82
C GLU A 29 -11.59 17.00 1.66
N LEU A 30 -10.37 17.32 2.09
CA LEU A 30 -9.48 16.37 2.76
C LEU A 30 -9.81 16.21 4.24
N THR A 31 -10.93 15.55 4.50
CA THR A 31 -11.41 15.15 5.82
C THR A 31 -10.79 13.81 6.23
N THR A 32 -10.70 13.56 7.55
CA THR A 32 -10.22 12.27 8.07
C THR A 32 -10.98 11.06 7.50
N PRO A 33 -12.33 11.06 7.41
CA PRO A 33 -13.05 9.95 6.80
C PRO A 33 -12.67 9.68 5.35
N VAL A 34 -12.53 10.73 4.54
CA VAL A 34 -12.17 10.60 3.11
C VAL A 34 -10.77 10.00 2.95
N VAL A 35 -9.81 10.44 3.76
CA VAL A 35 -8.44 9.88 3.76
C VAL A 35 -8.46 8.43 4.23
N ASN A 36 -9.15 8.12 5.32
CA ASN A 36 -9.25 6.77 5.86
C ASN A 36 -9.85 5.81 4.82
N SER A 37 -10.97 6.19 4.21
CA SER A 37 -11.64 5.41 3.15
C SER A 37 -10.71 5.14 1.97
N PHE A 38 -9.95 6.15 1.53
CA PHE A 38 -9.00 5.96 0.44
C PHE A 38 -7.91 4.94 0.80
N ILE A 39 -7.29 5.06 1.99
CA ILE A 39 -6.23 4.14 2.42
C ILE A 39 -6.77 2.71 2.52
N LEU A 40 -7.93 2.52 3.16
CA LEU A 40 -8.55 1.21 3.33
C LEU A 40 -8.92 0.58 1.97
N TRP A 41 -9.46 1.38 1.05
CA TRP A 41 -9.75 0.93 -0.32
C TRP A 41 -8.48 0.50 -1.06
N ARG A 42 -7.37 1.24 -0.93
CA ARG A 42 -6.09 0.84 -1.54
C ARG A 42 -5.54 -0.45 -0.97
N ILE A 43 -5.57 -0.64 0.36
CA ILE A 43 -5.20 -1.91 0.99
C ILE A 43 -6.03 -3.06 0.42
N TYR A 44 -7.35 -2.88 0.31
CA TYR A 44 -8.25 -3.88 -0.26
C TYR A 44 -7.90 -4.22 -1.71
N MET A 45 -7.70 -3.21 -2.56
CA MET A 45 -7.35 -3.39 -3.97
C MET A 45 -6.01 -4.11 -4.14
N PHE A 46 -4.97 -3.65 -3.43
CA PHE A 46 -3.65 -4.25 -3.50
C PHE A 46 -3.65 -5.72 -3.07
N ASN A 47 -4.35 -6.05 -1.98
CA ASN A 47 -4.50 -7.42 -1.53
C ASN A 47 -5.33 -8.30 -2.50
N SER A 48 -6.39 -7.74 -3.08
CA SER A 48 -7.27 -8.48 -4.00
C SER A 48 -6.57 -8.84 -5.30
N LEU A 49 -5.70 -7.96 -5.79
CA LEU A 49 -4.89 -8.14 -6.99
C LEU A 49 -3.54 -8.83 -6.71
N LYS A 50 -3.24 -9.12 -5.44
CA LYS A 50 -2.01 -9.81 -5.01
C LYS A 50 -0.73 -9.08 -5.41
N PHE A 51 -0.75 -7.74 -5.39
CA PHE A 51 0.46 -6.95 -5.58
C PHE A 51 1.41 -7.13 -4.39
N THR A 52 2.69 -7.29 -4.69
CA THR A 52 3.79 -7.48 -3.73
C THR A 52 5.07 -6.85 -4.29
N ASP A 53 6.13 -6.84 -3.48
CA ASP A 53 7.49 -6.46 -3.90
C ASP A 53 7.52 -5.09 -4.63
N TYR A 54 8.27 -5.03 -5.74
CA TYR A 54 8.45 -3.85 -6.57
C TYR A 54 7.13 -3.32 -7.14
N ASP A 55 6.25 -4.19 -7.64
CA ASP A 55 4.98 -3.79 -8.28
C ASP A 55 4.08 -3.05 -7.29
N LEU A 56 3.99 -3.54 -6.05
CA LEU A 56 3.23 -2.86 -5.01
C LEU A 56 3.88 -1.53 -4.62
N TRP A 57 5.20 -1.48 -4.51
CA TRP A 57 5.91 -0.24 -4.20
C TRP A 57 5.68 0.82 -5.27
N GLU A 58 5.81 0.47 -6.54
CA GLU A 58 5.62 1.39 -7.67
C GLU A 58 4.18 1.92 -7.69
N LEU A 59 3.18 1.04 -7.58
CA LEU A 59 1.77 1.45 -7.52
C LEU A 59 1.44 2.31 -6.30
N PHE A 60 2.00 1.97 -5.14
CA PHE A 60 1.83 2.75 -3.93
C PHE A 60 2.43 4.16 -4.09
N ARG A 61 3.60 4.29 -4.71
CA ARG A 61 4.16 5.60 -5.04
C ARG A 61 3.23 6.35 -5.99
N ASP A 62 2.84 5.74 -7.10
CA ASP A 62 2.00 6.35 -8.13
C ASP A 62 0.64 6.87 -7.62
N ASP A 63 0.01 6.11 -6.72
CA ASP A 63 -1.28 6.43 -6.14
C ASP A 63 -1.21 7.54 -5.06
N PHE A 64 -0.02 7.76 -4.51
CA PHE A 64 0.26 8.71 -3.44
C PHE A 64 1.26 9.81 -3.87
N ASP A 65 1.74 9.85 -5.11
CA ASP A 65 2.72 10.81 -5.61
C ASP A 65 2.19 12.25 -5.56
N SER A 66 0.88 12.43 -5.84
CA SER A 66 0.22 13.71 -5.68
C SER A 66 -0.10 14.06 -4.22
N ARG A 67 0.32 13.23 -3.24
CA ARG A 67 -0.03 13.33 -1.82
C ARG A 67 1.18 13.75 -0.99
N LYS A 68 1.01 14.87 -0.27
CA LYS A 68 1.90 15.31 0.81
C LYS A 68 1.78 14.45 2.07
N LYS A 69 2.81 14.47 2.91
CA LYS A 69 2.77 13.95 4.29
C LYS A 69 1.49 14.32 5.06
N GLU A 70 0.97 15.53 4.85
CA GLU A 70 -0.25 16.06 5.47
C GLU A 70 -1.49 15.17 5.27
N HIS A 71 -1.56 14.37 4.21
CA HIS A 71 -2.66 13.43 4.02
C HIS A 71 -2.56 12.24 4.97
N PHE A 72 -1.35 11.71 5.20
CA PHE A 72 -1.15 10.65 6.20
C PHE A 72 -1.37 11.18 7.62
N ASP A 73 -1.05 12.46 7.89
CA ASP A 73 -1.30 13.09 9.19
C ASP A 73 -2.78 13.28 9.53
N LYS A 74 -3.65 13.31 8.52
CA LYS A 74 -5.11 13.38 8.71
C LYS A 74 -5.75 12.01 8.95
N ALA A 75 -5.07 10.93 8.58
CA ALA A 75 -5.57 9.59 8.76
C ALA A 75 -5.53 9.18 10.24
N GLU A 76 -6.44 8.30 10.64
CA GLU A 76 -6.38 7.70 11.97
C GLU A 76 -5.16 6.82 12.12
N LYS A 77 -4.60 6.79 13.33
CA LYS A 77 -3.41 6.01 13.67
C LYS A 77 -3.57 4.52 13.33
N GLU A 78 -4.77 3.98 13.54
CA GLU A 78 -5.06 2.58 13.21
C GLU A 78 -4.96 2.33 11.70
N VAL A 79 -5.52 3.22 10.89
CA VAL A 79 -5.50 3.11 9.42
C VAL A 79 -4.07 3.17 8.88
N THR A 80 -3.24 4.09 9.37
CA THR A 80 -1.83 4.19 8.94
C THR A 80 -0.99 3.03 9.46
N THR A 81 -1.31 2.51 10.66
CA THR A 81 -0.69 1.28 11.19
C THR A 81 -1.02 0.07 10.33
N ASN A 82 -2.28 -0.07 9.90
CA ASN A 82 -2.73 -1.14 9.01
C ASN A 82 -2.06 -1.05 7.64
N LEU A 83 -1.98 0.16 7.05
CA LEU A 83 -1.28 0.38 5.79
C LEU A 83 0.19 -0.02 5.87
N ARG A 84 0.94 0.44 6.89
CA ARG A 84 2.34 0.06 7.08
C ARG A 84 2.50 -1.44 7.23
N THR A 85 1.62 -2.07 8.01
CA THR A 85 1.67 -3.51 8.26
C THR A 85 1.43 -4.30 6.97
N PHE A 86 0.42 -3.90 6.20
CA PHE A 86 0.11 -4.47 4.89
C PHE A 86 1.31 -4.36 3.94
N LEU A 87 1.87 -3.16 3.75
CA LEU A 87 3.02 -2.94 2.86
C LEU A 87 4.18 -3.87 3.22
N ARG A 88 4.53 -3.98 4.51
CA ARG A 88 5.60 -4.87 4.97
C ARG A 88 5.29 -6.36 4.81
N GLN A 89 4.02 -6.77 4.95
CA GLN A 89 3.60 -8.16 4.74
C GLN A 89 3.60 -8.55 3.26
N SER A 90 3.45 -7.56 2.39
CA SER A 90 3.59 -7.65 0.94
C SER A 90 4.98 -7.23 0.46
N ASP A 91 5.98 -7.34 1.35
CA ASP A 91 7.41 -7.21 1.07
C ASP A 91 7.90 -5.82 0.59
N VAL A 92 7.09 -4.77 0.80
CA VAL A 92 7.51 -3.38 0.66
C VAL A 92 8.14 -2.90 1.96
N PHE A 93 9.38 -2.44 1.88
CA PHE A 93 10.08 -1.93 3.06
C PHE A 93 9.44 -0.64 3.57
N VAL A 94 9.10 -0.63 4.86
CA VAL A 94 8.71 0.57 5.60
C VAL A 94 9.43 0.56 6.94
N MET A 95 10.21 1.60 7.25
CA MET A 95 11.07 1.60 8.43
C MET A 95 10.28 1.35 9.74
N LEU A 96 10.85 0.50 10.60
CA LEU A 96 10.29 0.17 11.89
C LEU A 96 11.32 0.46 12.99
N LYS A 97 11.22 1.65 13.58
CA LYS A 97 12.06 2.06 14.73
C LYS A 97 11.20 2.65 15.85
N SER A 98 11.64 2.49 17.09
CA SER A 98 11.02 3.19 18.22
C SER A 98 11.14 4.70 18.00
N GLY A 99 10.06 5.44 18.22
CA GLY A 99 9.99 6.88 17.97
C GLY A 99 9.81 7.30 16.50
N ALA A 100 9.77 6.37 15.53
CA ALA A 100 9.35 6.71 14.17
C ALA A 100 7.87 7.11 14.12
N LEU A 101 7.61 8.21 13.41
CA LEU A 101 6.26 8.61 13.04
C LEU A 101 5.84 7.79 11.83
N ILE A 102 4.86 6.90 11.98
CA ILE A 102 4.37 6.01 10.92
C ILE A 102 4.06 6.80 9.64
N ASN A 103 3.42 7.95 9.78
CA ASN A 103 3.05 8.83 8.66
C ASN A 103 4.28 9.35 7.91
N GLN A 104 5.36 9.67 8.63
CA GLN A 104 6.63 10.08 8.00
C GLN A 104 7.24 8.92 7.24
N GLU A 105 7.26 7.72 7.83
CA GLU A 105 7.87 6.56 7.16
C GLU A 105 7.06 6.10 5.95
N LEU A 106 5.73 6.18 5.99
CA LEU A 106 4.87 5.97 4.82
C LEU A 106 5.16 7.00 3.72
N TYR A 107 5.33 8.27 4.09
CA TYR A 107 5.67 9.31 3.13
C TYR A 107 7.09 9.14 2.56
N ASN A 108 8.06 8.69 3.36
CA ASN A 108 9.40 8.37 2.89
C ASN A 108 9.38 7.29 1.79
N VAL A 109 8.46 6.32 1.86
CA VAL A 109 8.29 5.31 0.80
C VAL A 109 7.79 5.94 -0.49
N VAL A 110 6.88 6.91 -0.40
CA VAL A 110 6.35 7.65 -1.56
C VAL A 110 7.47 8.46 -2.24
N GLU A 111 8.27 9.16 -1.44
CA GLU A 111 9.32 10.06 -1.91
C GLU A 111 10.59 9.35 -2.36
N ASN A 112 10.85 8.13 -1.89
CA ASN A 112 12.05 7.39 -2.26
C ASN A 112 11.99 7.03 -3.75
N PRO A 113 12.91 7.56 -4.60
CA PRO A 113 12.91 7.25 -6.02
C PRO A 113 13.26 5.79 -6.31
N ASP A 114 13.95 5.11 -5.39
CA ASP A 114 14.49 3.78 -5.56
C ASP A 114 13.78 2.75 -4.66
N TYR A 115 13.57 1.54 -5.18
CA TYR A 115 13.03 0.44 -4.39
C TYR A 115 14.07 0.01 -3.35
N HIS A 116 13.66 -0.02 -2.08
CA HIS A 116 14.55 -0.42 -0.99
C HIS A 116 14.69 -1.94 -0.96
N GLU A 117 15.90 -2.43 -1.23
CA GLU A 117 16.25 -3.82 -1.00
C GLU A 117 16.48 -4.08 0.50
N TRP A 118 15.82 -5.10 1.02
CA TRP A 118 15.94 -5.45 2.43
C TRP A 118 17.36 -5.91 2.78
N THR A 119 17.99 -5.26 3.75
CA THR A 119 19.24 -5.76 4.32
C THR A 119 19.00 -7.04 5.12
N HIS A 120 20.05 -7.83 5.37
CA HIS A 120 19.95 -9.05 6.17
C HIS A 120 19.32 -8.78 7.56
N ASP A 121 19.74 -7.70 8.22
CA ASP A 121 19.23 -7.36 9.55
C ASP A 121 17.75 -6.96 9.52
N GLU A 122 17.32 -6.24 8.50
CA GLU A 122 15.91 -5.84 8.32
C GLU A 122 15.02 -7.05 8.01
N PHE A 123 15.53 -7.98 7.19
CA PHE A 123 14.90 -9.25 6.91
C PHE A 123 14.73 -10.10 8.19
N GLN A 124 15.78 -10.24 9.00
CA GLN A 124 15.69 -10.96 10.28
C GLN A 124 14.69 -10.30 11.24
N GLN A 125 14.66 -8.97 11.31
CA GLN A 125 13.67 -8.24 12.11
C GLN A 125 12.24 -8.49 11.65
N GLN A 126 12.01 -8.60 10.33
CA GLN A 126 10.72 -8.90 9.76
C GLN A 126 10.28 -10.34 10.04
N LEU A 127 11.17 -11.32 9.84
CA LEU A 127 10.89 -12.72 10.17
C LEU A 127 10.55 -12.89 11.66
N ASN A 128 11.32 -12.27 12.55
CA ASN A 128 11.08 -12.35 13.99
C ASN A 128 9.72 -11.76 14.41
N ARG A 129 9.16 -10.83 13.63
CA ARG A 129 7.86 -10.20 13.91
C ARG A 129 6.68 -10.93 13.27
N ASN A 130 6.80 -11.28 12.00
CA ASN A 130 5.68 -11.75 11.19
C ASN A 130 5.70 -13.27 10.98
N GLY A 131 6.79 -13.94 11.33
CA GLY A 131 6.98 -15.38 11.13
C GLY A 131 7.22 -15.79 9.67
N THR A 132 7.00 -14.89 8.72
CA THR A 132 7.13 -15.13 7.27
C THR A 132 7.72 -13.91 6.56
N PHE A 133 8.37 -14.17 5.41
CA PHE A 133 8.84 -13.19 4.44
C PHE A 133 8.69 -13.83 3.06
N ASN A 134 7.74 -13.35 2.27
CA ASN A 134 7.30 -14.03 1.05
C ASN A 134 7.93 -13.42 -0.22
N SER A 135 8.83 -12.45 -0.05
CA SER A 135 9.49 -11.72 -1.13
C SER A 135 10.38 -12.62 -1.98
N SER A 136 10.46 -12.26 -3.26
CA SER A 136 11.55 -12.70 -4.15
C SER A 136 12.95 -12.31 -3.63
N GLN A 137 13.04 -11.31 -2.75
CA GLN A 137 14.28 -10.88 -2.08
C GLN A 137 14.67 -11.73 -0.88
N ASN A 138 13.94 -12.80 -0.58
CA ASN A 138 14.28 -13.68 0.54
C ASN A 138 15.65 -14.36 0.31
N PRO A 139 16.69 -14.06 1.13
CA PRO A 139 18.02 -14.64 0.94
C PRO A 139 18.09 -16.15 1.21
N SER A 140 17.03 -16.76 1.76
CA SER A 140 16.92 -18.21 1.94
C SER A 140 16.29 -18.94 0.74
N VAL A 141 15.78 -18.21 -0.25
CA VAL A 141 15.34 -18.77 -1.53
C VAL A 141 16.55 -18.79 -2.45
N ASN A 142 17.05 -19.98 -2.79
CA ASN A 142 18.12 -20.11 -3.77
C ASN A 142 17.68 -19.47 -5.11
N PRO A 143 18.52 -18.66 -5.77
CA PRO A 143 18.25 -18.23 -7.13
C PRO A 143 18.06 -19.47 -8.01
N ILE A 144 16.97 -19.50 -8.80
CA ILE A 144 16.74 -20.52 -9.83
C ILE A 144 17.66 -20.24 -11.02
#